data_AF-A0ABD6CLC8-F1
#
_entry.id   AF-A0ABD6CLC8-F1
#
_cell.length_a   1.000
_cell.length_b   1.000
_cell.length_c   1.000
_cell.angle_alpha   90.00
_cell.angle_beta   90.00
_cell.angle_gamma   90.00
#
_symmetry.space_group_name_H-M   'P 1'
#
loop_
_entity.id
_entity.type
_entity.pdbx_description
1 polymer ?
#
loop_
_entity_poly.entity_id
_entity_poly.type
_entity_poly.pdbx_seq_one_letter_code
_entity_poly.pdbx_strand_id
1 'polypeptide(L)'
;MDRISALRNVEEALRDFEAGESDLAATEQRVVTVLRTYATDFEGEEGLRAYQATGDGRAHGLVVVAESEGEARERIADLLDEDPAALDADISPV
;
A
#
# COMPACT_ATOMS: atom_id res chain seq x y z
N MET A 1 -4.16 11.34 -0.79
CA MET A 1 -2.89 11.48 -1.50
C MET A 1 -3.01 10.81 -2.87
N ASP A 2 -2.88 11.62 -3.92
CA ASP A 2 -2.82 11.15 -5.29
C ASP A 2 -1.45 10.55 -5.66
N ARG A 3 -1.41 9.77 -6.73
CA ARG A 3 -0.21 9.09 -7.23
C ARG A 3 0.91 10.06 -7.60
N ILE A 4 0.61 11.20 -8.21
CA ILE A 4 1.63 12.15 -8.67
C ILE A 4 2.33 12.76 -7.46
N SER A 5 1.56 13.14 -6.43
CA SER A 5 2.09 13.66 -5.16
C SER A 5 2.98 12.64 -4.46
N ALA A 6 2.56 11.38 -4.35
CA ALA A 6 3.38 10.32 -3.76
C ALA A 6 4.73 10.16 -4.50
N LEU A 7 4.69 10.09 -5.84
CA LEU A 7 5.90 9.94 -6.65
C LEU A 7 6.85 11.13 -6.52
N ARG A 8 6.33 12.36 -6.47
CA ARG A 8 7.15 13.56 -6.26
C ARG A 8 7.85 13.55 -4.90
N ASN A 9 7.15 13.15 -3.84
CA ASN A 9 7.74 13.06 -2.51
C ASN A 9 8.85 12.00 -2.42
N VAL A 10 8.67 10.85 -3.09
CA VAL A 10 9.71 9.82 -3.20
C VAL A 10 10.90 10.34 -4.00
N GLU A 11 10.64 10.99 -5.14
CA GLU A 11 11.69 11.57 -5.98
C GLU A 11 12.51 12.63 -5.23
N GLU A 12 11.86 13.49 -4.44
CA GLU A 12 12.54 14.47 -3.60
C GLU A 12 13.46 13.80 -2.56
N ALA A 13 12.96 12.76 -1.87
CA ALA A 13 13.77 12.01 -0.91
C ALA A 13 15.01 11.35 -1.55
N LEU A 14 14.88 10.87 -2.79
CA LEU A 14 16.00 10.31 -3.55
C LEU A 14 16.99 11.39 -3.99
N ARG A 15 16.51 12.56 -4.44
CA ARG A 15 17.38 13.69 -4.81
C ARG A 15 18.22 14.17 -3.63
N ASP A 16 17.63 14.29 -2.45
CA ASP A 16 18.35 14.70 -1.24
C ASP A 16 19.45 13.68 -0.89
N PHE A 17 19.18 12.38 -1.05
CA PHE A 17 20.19 11.34 -0.87
C PHE A 17 21.33 11.43 -1.91
N GLU A 18 20.98 11.57 -3.19
CA GLU A 18 21.94 11.68 -4.29
C GLU A 18 22.84 12.93 -4.18
N ALA A 19 22.30 14.02 -3.62
CA ALA A 19 23.04 15.24 -3.31
C ALA A 19 23.92 15.15 -2.05
N GLY A 20 23.78 14.08 -1.26
CA GLY A 20 24.46 13.90 0.03
C GLY A 20 23.85 14.74 1.17
N GLU A 21 22.62 15.24 1.00
CA GLU A 21 21.87 16.01 2.00
C GLU A 21 21.13 15.11 3.00
N SER A 22 20.93 13.84 2.65
CA SER A 22 20.34 12.80 3.49
C SER A 22 21.18 11.52 3.44
N ASP A 23 21.17 10.73 4.52
CA ASP A 23 21.71 9.36 4.49
C ASP A 23 20.65 8.35 4.05
N LEU A 24 21.07 7.11 3.78
CA LEU A 24 20.18 6.07 3.29
C LEU A 24 19.06 5.74 4.28
N ALA A 25 19.36 5.68 5.58
CA ALA A 25 18.39 5.30 6.60
C ALA A 25 17.28 6.35 6.74
N ALA A 26 17.65 7.64 6.70
CA ALA A 26 16.71 8.75 6.69
C ALA A 26 15.84 8.75 5.42
N THR A 27 16.44 8.50 4.26
CA THR A 27 15.71 8.42 2.98
C THR A 27 14.74 7.25 2.95
N GLU A 28 15.15 6.07 3.40
CA GLU A 28 14.28 4.89 3.54
C GLU A 28 13.08 5.18 4.46
N GLN A 29 13.32 5.80 5.62
CA GLN A 29 12.25 6.18 6.54
C GLN A 29 11.26 7.16 5.90
N ARG A 30 11.76 8.17 5.15
CA ARG A 30 10.93 9.13 4.43
C ARG A 30 10.09 8.45 3.36
N VAL A 31 10.68 7.57 2.55
CA VAL A 31 9.96 6.82 1.50
C VAL A 31 8.89 5.90 2.10
N VAL A 32 9.21 5.16 3.16
CA VAL A 32 8.22 4.31 3.86
C VAL A 32 7.06 5.15 4.39
N THR A 33 7.34 6.33 4.93
CA THR A 33 6.30 7.25 5.41
C THR A 33 5.39 7.70 4.27
N VAL A 34 5.96 8.11 3.14
CA VAL A 34 5.19 8.50 1.94
C VAL A 34 4.30 7.35 1.46
N LEU A 35 4.84 6.13 1.39
CA LEU A 35 4.07 4.96 0.94
C LEU A 35 2.93 4.61 1.89
N ARG A 36 3.14 4.71 3.20
CA ARG A 36 2.08 4.52 4.20
C ARG A 36 0.97 5.55 4.05
N THR A 37 1.32 6.83 3.93
CA THR A 37 0.34 7.89 3.69
C THR A 37 -0.38 7.71 2.36
N TYR A 38 0.32 7.29 1.31
CA TYR A 38 -0.31 7.01 0.02
C TYR A 38 -1.34 5.88 0.12
N ALA A 39 -1.06 4.82 0.88
CA ALA A 39 -1.97 3.71 1.08
C ALA A 39 -3.17 4.07 1.99
N THR A 40 -2.96 4.82 3.07
CA THR A 40 -4.03 5.21 4.00
C THR A 40 -4.93 6.31 3.44
N ASP A 41 -4.34 7.29 2.77
CA ASP A 41 -5.08 8.43 2.23
C ASP A 41 -5.36 8.22 0.73
N PHE A 42 -5.42 6.98 0.24
CA PHE A 42 -5.44 6.67 -1.18
C PHE A 42 -6.56 7.42 -1.93
N GLU A 43 -6.16 8.26 -2.89
CA GLU A 43 -7.06 8.99 -3.81
C GLU A 43 -6.82 8.48 -5.24
N GLY A 44 -7.37 7.31 -5.54
CA GLY A 44 -7.28 6.67 -6.85
C GLY A 44 -8.30 7.16 -7.86
N GLU A 45 -8.38 6.43 -8.97
CA GLU A 45 -9.45 6.60 -9.97
C GLU A 45 -10.83 6.34 -9.35
N GLU A 46 -11.89 6.87 -9.95
CA GLU A 46 -13.26 6.70 -9.47
C GLU A 46 -13.58 5.20 -9.29
N GLY A 47 -14.05 4.83 -8.10
CA GLY A 47 -14.39 3.45 -7.75
C GLY A 47 -13.28 2.70 -7.00
N LEU A 48 -12.01 3.11 -7.10
CA LEU A 48 -10.91 2.44 -6.41
C LEU A 48 -10.74 2.90 -4.97
N ARG A 49 -10.46 1.95 -4.08
CA ARG A 49 -10.13 2.18 -2.67
C ARG A 49 -9.05 1.22 -2.19
N ALA A 50 -8.31 1.62 -1.16
CA ALA A 50 -7.41 0.72 -0.47
C ALA A 50 -8.20 -0.14 0.53
N TYR A 51 -7.89 -1.44 0.56
CA TYR A 51 -8.45 -2.44 1.47
C TYR A 51 -7.31 -3.14 2.19
N GLN A 52 -7.50 -3.44 3.48
CA GLN A 52 -6.57 -4.19 4.31
C GLN A 52 -7.17 -5.52 4.73
N ALA A 53 -6.35 -6.58 4.70
CA ALA A 53 -6.65 -7.83 5.36
C ALA A 53 -6.21 -7.80 6.83
N THR A 54 -7.10 -8.21 7.72
CA THR A 54 -6.88 -8.34 9.17
C THR A 54 -7.21 -9.76 9.63
N GLY A 55 -6.69 -10.18 10.79
CA GLY A 55 -6.73 -11.55 11.29
C GLY A 55 -5.36 -12.07 11.71
N ASP A 56 -5.23 -13.35 12.05
CA ASP A 56 -3.97 -13.96 12.52
C ASP A 56 -3.22 -14.75 11.44
N GLY A 57 -3.76 -14.77 10.20
CA GLY A 57 -3.22 -15.52 9.07
C GLY A 57 -2.17 -14.78 8.24
N ARG A 58 -1.70 -15.44 7.18
CA ARG A 58 -0.67 -14.90 6.25
C ARG A 58 -1.12 -13.65 5.51
N ALA A 59 -2.42 -13.42 5.40
CA ALA A 59 -3.00 -12.23 4.78
C ALA A 59 -2.91 -10.99 5.69
N HIS A 60 -2.67 -11.15 7.00
CA HIS A 60 -2.64 -10.04 7.94
C HIS A 60 -1.69 -8.93 7.49
N GLY A 61 -2.21 -7.71 7.41
CA GLY A 61 -1.44 -6.52 7.08
C GLY A 61 -1.23 -6.31 5.59
N LEU A 62 -1.68 -7.23 4.72
CA LEU A 62 -1.69 -6.98 3.28
C LEU A 62 -2.69 -5.87 2.95
N VAL A 63 -2.26 -4.93 2.11
CA VAL A 63 -3.08 -3.83 1.62
C VAL A 63 -3.10 -3.89 0.09
N VAL A 64 -4.30 -3.89 -0.48
CA VAL A 64 -4.52 -3.87 -1.93
C VAL A 64 -5.47 -2.74 -2.30
N VAL A 65 -5.31 -2.20 -3.50
CA VAL A 65 -6.33 -1.33 -4.09
C VAL A 65 -7.34 -2.22 -4.82
N ALA A 66 -8.63 -1.94 -4.76
CA ALA A 66 -9.68 -2.63 -5.51
C ALA A 66 -10.94 -1.77 -5.63
N GLU A 67 -11.92 -2.19 -6.43
CA GLU A 67 -13.25 -1.57 -6.53
C GLU A 67 -14.20 -2.04 -5.42
N SER A 68 -13.96 -3.22 -4.85
CA SER A 68 -14.81 -3.82 -3.82
C SER A 68 -14.03 -4.74 -2.86
N GLU A 69 -14.63 -5.08 -1.71
CA GLU A 69 -14.08 -6.06 -0.77
C GLU A 69 -13.89 -7.45 -1.40
N GLY A 70 -14.79 -7.85 -2.30
CA GLY A 70 -14.71 -9.13 -3.01
C GLY A 70 -13.51 -9.18 -3.95
N GLU A 71 -13.31 -8.13 -4.75
CA GLU A 71 -12.14 -8.01 -5.60
C GLU A 71 -10.85 -7.87 -4.79
N ALA A 72 -10.88 -7.15 -3.66
CA ALA A 72 -9.75 -7.09 -2.74
C ALA A 72 -9.39 -8.49 -2.22
N ARG A 73 -10.38 -9.34 -1.92
CA ARG A 73 -10.17 -10.74 -1.53
C ARG A 73 -9.49 -11.55 -2.62
N GLU A 74 -9.95 -11.42 -3.86
CA GLU A 74 -9.35 -12.09 -5.00
C GLU A 74 -7.88 -11.67 -5.18
N ARG A 75 -7.60 -10.37 -5.18
CA ARG A 75 -6.22 -9.85 -5.29
C ARG A 75 -5.31 -10.33 -4.15
N ILE A 76 -5.82 -10.38 -2.92
CA ILE A 76 -5.04 -10.86 -1.76
C ILE A 76 -4.78 -12.37 -1.88
N ALA A 77 -5.77 -13.14 -2.32
CA ALA A 77 -5.62 -14.58 -2.53
C ALA A 77 -4.59 -14.89 -3.63
N ASP A 78 -4.62 -14.14 -4.74
CA ASP A 78 -3.64 -14.24 -5.82
C ASP A 78 -2.21 -13.96 -5.33
N LEU A 79 -2.01 -12.96 -4.46
CA LEU A 79 -0.70 -12.65 -3.86
C LEU A 79 -0.16 -13.78 -2.98
N LEU A 80 -1.06 -14.57 -2.38
CA LEU A 80 -0.71 -15.69 -1.51
C LEU A 80 -0.64 -17.03 -2.24
N ASP A 81 -1.06 -17.08 -3.52
CA ASP A 81 -1.26 -18.29 -4.32
C ASP A 81 -2.25 -19.26 -3.62
N GLU A 82 -3.37 -18.72 -3.15
CA GLU A 82 -4.41 -19.43 -2.37
C GLU A 82 -5.81 -19.22 -2.99
N ASP A 83 -6.77 -20.09 -2.64
CA ASP A 83 -8.18 -19.91 -3.06
C ASP A 83 -8.84 -18.76 -2.25
N PRO A 84 -9.50 -17.78 -2.89
CA PRO A 84 -10.18 -16.68 -2.18
C PRO A 84 -11.19 -17.13 -1.12
N ALA A 85 -11.85 -18.27 -1.33
CA ALA A 85 -12.80 -18.84 -0.36
C ALA A 85 -12.12 -19.49 0.84
N ALA A 86 -10.83 -19.87 0.72
CA ALA A 86 -10.03 -20.42 1.79
C ALA A 86 -9.29 -19.36 2.61
N LEU A 87 -9.31 -18.09 2.17
CA LEU A 87 -8.63 -16.99 2.85
C LEU A 87 -9.21 -16.78 4.25
N ASP A 88 -8.40 -16.92 5.29
CA ASP A 88 -8.79 -16.68 6.69
C ASP A 88 -8.41 -15.25 7.10
N ALA A 89 -9.14 -14.27 6.56
CA ALA A 89 -9.00 -12.85 6.87
C ALA A 89 -10.28 -12.06 6.61
N ASP A 90 -10.46 -11.03 7.45
CA ASP A 90 -11.45 -9.98 7.26
C ASP A 90 -10.84 -8.88 6.39
N ILE A 91 -11.60 -8.43 5.39
CA ILE A 91 -11.15 -7.41 4.43
C ILE A 91 -12.05 -6.21 4.57
N SER A 92 -11.44 -5.07 4.86
CA SER A 92 -12.14 -3.79 5.04
C SER A 92 -11.34 -2.66 4.41
N PRO A 93 -11.96 -1.52 4.10
CA PRO A 93 -11.22 -0.31 3.73
C PRO A 93 -10.15 0.03 4.79
N VAL A 94 -8.99 0.55 4.34
CA VAL A 94 -7.90 1.05 5.21
C VAL A 94 -8.36 2.24 6.04
#